data_AF-A0A4Q7ZHR7-F1
#
_entry.id   AF-A0A4Q7ZHR7-F1
#
_cell.length_a   1.000
_cell.length_b   1.000
_cell.length_c   1.000
_cell.angle_alpha   90.00
_cell.angle_beta   90.00
_cell.angle_gamma   90.00
#
_symmetry.space_group_name_H-M   'P 1'
#
loop_
_entity.id
_entity.type
_entity.pdbx_description
1 polymer ?
#
loop_
_entity_poly.entity_id
_entity_poly.type
_entity_poly.pdbx_seq_one_letter_code
_entity_poly.pdbx_strand_id
1 'polypeptide(L)'
;MTLLAAVLDPAELAAAVGNGHVRTQRHPARPYVIYNYTEACQYAGAWTPVTLACRGLVVDESTGRVLARPFPKFFNHTESHAPALRPDAPVAVTDKADGSLGVIYRDGDALAVATRGSFASDQAKHATALLRSRYPGFVPPDGLTVLVEIVYPENRIVLDYAGLNDLILLGAVEIATGRSHGPAAVPGWPGPVVDAFGYATLAEALAAPPRAGREGLVVHLTDTDERVKIKYAEYVRLHRLVTGLTPRTVWEVLAAGDDLEALTEPLPDEFHAWVRKVAAELTAAVDALSAEIEAEYARIVANLPPGWSRREFAARAVRSPHRGALFQRLDGKDYRPGLWQAVRPAGDRTNRVDEE
;
A
#
# COMPACT_ATOMS: atom_id res chain seq x y z
N MET A 1 34.10 0.69 1.36
CA MET A 1 33.01 -0.16 0.83
C MET A 1 32.50 -1.02 1.98
N THR A 2 31.18 -1.20 2.11
CA THR A 2 30.57 -1.93 3.24
C THR A 2 30.00 -3.26 2.76
N LEU A 3 30.35 -4.36 3.42
CA LEU A 3 29.85 -5.69 3.12
C LEU A 3 28.63 -6.02 3.98
N LEU A 4 27.69 -6.82 3.45
CA LEU A 4 26.49 -7.24 4.16
C LEU A 4 26.81 -7.94 5.49
N ALA A 5 27.80 -8.82 5.49
CA ALA A 5 28.25 -9.53 6.69
C ALA A 5 28.86 -8.62 7.78
N ALA A 6 29.22 -7.38 7.44
CA ALA A 6 29.64 -6.37 8.41
C ALA A 6 28.46 -5.53 8.95
N VAL A 7 27.30 -5.63 8.31
CA VAL A 7 26.08 -4.91 8.70
C VAL A 7 25.13 -5.82 9.48
N LEU A 8 24.98 -7.07 9.05
CA LEU A 8 24.10 -8.07 9.65
C LEU A 8 24.87 -9.36 9.91
N ASP A 9 24.55 -10.03 11.03
CA ASP A 9 25.03 -11.37 11.28
C ASP A 9 24.48 -12.34 10.19
N PRO A 10 25.35 -13.07 9.46
CA PRO A 10 24.90 -13.93 8.37
C PRO A 10 23.98 -15.08 8.81
N ALA A 11 24.19 -15.62 10.01
CA ALA A 11 23.38 -16.72 10.53
C ALA A 11 21.99 -16.22 10.94
N GLU A 12 21.90 -15.06 11.59
CA GLU A 12 20.61 -14.42 11.91
C GLU A 12 19.84 -14.03 10.66
N LEU A 13 20.53 -13.51 9.63
CA LEU A 13 19.90 -13.19 8.34
C LEU A 13 19.35 -14.45 7.66
N ALA A 14 20.14 -15.52 7.60
CA ALA A 14 19.71 -16.79 7.04
C ALA A 14 18.50 -17.38 7.80
N ALA A 15 18.50 -17.29 9.13
CA ALA A 15 17.39 -17.72 9.97
C ALA A 15 16.12 -16.87 9.73
N ALA A 16 16.25 -15.55 9.63
CA ALA A 16 15.11 -14.66 9.36
C ALA A 16 14.48 -14.94 7.98
N VAL A 17 15.31 -15.25 6.97
CA VAL A 17 14.83 -15.67 5.65
C VAL A 17 14.17 -17.06 5.72
N GLY A 18 14.81 -18.04 6.36
CA GLY A 18 14.30 -19.41 6.50
C GLY A 18 12.96 -19.48 7.25
N ASN A 19 12.76 -18.60 8.24
CA ASN A 19 11.51 -18.49 8.98
C ASN A 19 10.43 -17.67 8.25
N GLY A 20 10.73 -17.14 7.06
CA GLY A 20 9.80 -16.31 6.29
C GLY A 20 9.55 -14.93 6.91
N HIS A 21 10.38 -14.47 7.85
CA HIS A 21 10.31 -13.12 8.42
C HIS A 21 10.96 -12.08 7.51
N VAL A 22 11.90 -12.49 6.66
CA VAL A 22 12.51 -11.66 5.62
C VAL A 22 12.31 -12.34 4.27
N ARG A 23 11.77 -11.60 3.29
CA ARG A 23 11.73 -12.01 1.89
C ARG A 23 12.84 -11.33 1.11
N THR A 24 13.26 -11.98 0.04
CA THR A 24 14.20 -11.41 -0.93
C THR A 24 13.53 -11.17 -2.27
N GLN A 25 13.92 -10.09 -2.94
CA GLN A 25 13.52 -9.83 -4.32
C GLN A 25 14.76 -9.50 -5.15
N ARG A 26 14.94 -10.21 -6.27
CA ARG A 26 16.08 -10.03 -7.17
C ARG A 26 15.79 -8.94 -8.20
N HIS A 27 16.83 -8.19 -8.57
CA HIS A 27 16.76 -7.23 -9.65
C HIS A 27 16.59 -7.95 -11.00
N PRO A 28 15.75 -7.45 -11.93
CA PRO A 28 15.48 -8.15 -13.19
C PRO A 28 16.68 -8.38 -14.11
N ALA A 29 17.71 -7.53 -14.00
CA ALA A 29 18.85 -7.50 -14.93
C ALA A 29 20.23 -7.42 -14.27
N ARG A 30 20.32 -7.43 -12.94
CA ARG A 30 21.56 -7.21 -12.17
C ARG A 30 21.66 -8.25 -11.06
N PRO A 31 22.86 -8.58 -10.56
CA PRO A 31 23.03 -9.48 -9.41
C PRO A 31 22.68 -8.79 -8.08
N TYR A 32 21.63 -7.95 -8.06
CA TYR A 32 21.21 -7.22 -6.87
C TYR A 32 20.01 -7.89 -6.22
N VAL A 33 19.94 -7.78 -4.91
CA VAL A 33 18.86 -8.33 -4.09
C VAL A 33 18.40 -7.29 -3.08
N ILE A 34 17.08 -7.20 -2.89
CA ILE A 34 16.46 -6.48 -1.78
C ILE A 34 16.15 -7.47 -0.67
N TYR A 35 16.47 -7.11 0.58
CA TYR A 35 15.96 -7.76 1.78
C TYR A 35 14.88 -6.90 2.42
N ASN A 36 13.70 -7.48 2.60
CA ASN A 36 12.55 -6.81 3.18
C ASN A 36 11.83 -7.73 4.18
N TYR A 37 11.42 -7.21 5.34
CA TYR A 37 10.62 -7.96 6.29
C TYR A 37 9.23 -8.25 5.69
N THR A 38 8.59 -9.28 6.21
CA THR A 38 7.31 -9.76 5.73
C THR A 38 6.17 -9.35 6.66
N GLU A 39 4.96 -9.50 6.14
CA GLU A 39 3.71 -9.40 6.87
C GLU A 39 3.68 -10.41 8.03
N ALA A 40 4.25 -11.61 7.83
CA ALA A 40 4.42 -12.62 8.88
C ALA A 40 5.31 -12.12 10.03
N CYS A 41 6.44 -11.46 9.72
CA CYS A 41 7.28 -10.81 10.73
C CYS A 41 6.51 -9.76 11.54
N GLN A 42 5.72 -8.92 10.85
CA GLN A 42 4.93 -7.88 11.47
C GLN A 42 3.85 -8.47 12.39
N TYR A 43 3.10 -9.45 11.91
CA TYR A 43 2.06 -10.13 12.68
C TYR A 43 2.62 -10.83 13.93
N ALA A 44 3.76 -11.52 13.78
CA ALA A 44 4.41 -12.21 14.88
C ALA A 44 5.16 -11.27 15.86
N GLY A 45 5.35 -10.00 15.51
CA GLY A 45 6.18 -9.07 16.29
C GLY A 45 7.66 -9.50 16.34
N ALA A 46 8.15 -10.22 15.31
CA ALA A 46 9.48 -10.81 15.27
C ALA A 46 10.58 -9.77 14.95
N TRP A 47 10.66 -8.72 15.77
CA TRP A 47 11.57 -7.59 15.58
C TRP A 47 12.95 -7.87 16.19
N THR A 48 13.94 -8.05 15.32
CA THR A 48 15.36 -8.23 15.65
C THR A 48 16.18 -7.19 14.88
N PRO A 49 17.48 -6.98 15.21
CA PRO A 49 18.32 -6.09 14.42
C PRO A 49 18.28 -6.38 12.91
N VAL A 50 18.20 -7.67 12.53
CA VAL A 50 18.04 -8.10 11.14
C VAL A 50 16.69 -7.68 10.55
N THR A 51 15.57 -8.01 11.19
CA THR A 51 14.24 -7.73 10.60
C THR A 51 13.92 -6.23 10.59
N LEU A 52 14.46 -5.47 11.55
CA LEU A 52 14.40 -4.01 11.55
C LEU A 52 15.20 -3.41 10.39
N ALA A 53 16.40 -3.93 10.11
CA ALA A 53 17.26 -3.42 9.04
C ALA A 53 16.84 -3.88 7.63
N CYS A 54 16.19 -5.04 7.51
CA CYS A 54 15.64 -5.54 6.26
C CYS A 54 14.36 -4.80 5.90
N ARG A 55 14.45 -3.52 5.56
CA ARG A 55 13.33 -2.67 5.10
C ARG A 55 13.67 -2.02 3.75
N GLY A 56 14.07 -2.84 2.77
CA GLY A 56 14.58 -2.36 1.48
C GLY A 56 16.10 -2.28 1.41
N LEU A 57 16.81 -3.10 2.18
CA LEU A 57 18.27 -3.19 2.13
C LEU A 57 18.69 -3.78 0.77
N VAL A 58 19.43 -3.02 -0.02
CA VAL A 58 19.88 -3.42 -1.36
C VAL A 58 21.34 -3.88 -1.30
N VAL A 59 21.59 -5.08 -1.82
CA VAL A 59 22.91 -5.71 -1.81
C VAL A 59 23.24 -6.22 -3.20
N ASP A 60 24.49 -6.05 -3.63
CA ASP A 60 25.06 -6.80 -4.75
C ASP A 60 25.47 -8.18 -4.25
N GLU A 61 24.69 -9.20 -4.62
CA GLU A 61 24.88 -10.57 -4.17
C GLU A 61 26.19 -11.18 -4.70
N SER A 62 26.68 -10.72 -5.86
CA SER A 62 27.92 -11.24 -6.45
C SER A 62 29.17 -10.85 -5.66
N THR A 63 29.10 -9.74 -4.91
CA THR A 63 30.22 -9.20 -4.13
C THR A 63 29.93 -9.14 -2.63
N GLY A 64 28.68 -9.32 -2.21
CA GLY A 64 28.20 -9.07 -0.85
C GLY A 64 28.18 -7.59 -0.46
N ARG A 65 28.36 -6.66 -1.40
CA ARG A 65 28.43 -5.23 -1.11
C ARG A 65 27.05 -4.64 -0.88
N VAL A 66 26.88 -3.85 0.18
CA VAL A 66 25.66 -3.05 0.38
C VAL A 66 25.66 -1.87 -0.57
N LEU A 67 24.63 -1.79 -1.42
CA LEU A 67 24.43 -0.72 -2.40
C LEU A 67 23.57 0.42 -1.84
N ALA A 68 22.58 0.07 -1.00
CA ALA A 68 21.75 1.03 -0.30
C ALA A 68 21.21 0.43 1.00
N ARG A 69 21.19 1.22 2.07
CA ARG A 69 20.70 0.88 3.40
C ARG A 69 19.69 1.95 3.82
N PRO A 70 18.37 1.70 3.73
CA PRO A 70 17.36 2.69 4.08
C PRO A 70 17.17 2.79 5.60
N PHE A 71 16.24 3.66 6.03
CA PHE A 71 15.83 3.72 7.43
C PHE A 71 15.40 2.33 7.93
N PRO A 72 15.80 1.92 9.14
CA PRO A 72 15.27 0.71 9.75
C PRO A 72 13.75 0.84 9.93
N LYS A 73 13.06 -0.27 10.18
CA LYS A 73 11.66 -0.23 10.61
C LYS A 73 11.56 0.61 11.89
N PHE A 74 10.67 1.59 11.85
CA PHE A 74 10.26 2.37 13.00
C PHE A 74 8.74 2.35 13.16
N PHE A 75 8.28 2.66 14.36
CA PHE A 75 6.93 2.35 14.82
C PHE A 75 6.12 3.62 15.06
N ASN A 76 4.79 3.49 15.16
CA ASN A 76 4.00 4.59 15.70
C ASN A 76 4.36 4.77 17.18
N HIS A 77 4.37 6.01 17.67
CA HIS A 77 4.75 6.32 19.05
C HIS A 77 3.88 5.63 20.13
N THR A 78 2.70 5.14 19.75
CA THR A 78 1.77 4.40 20.61
C THR A 78 1.94 2.88 20.56
N GLU A 79 2.78 2.35 19.67
CA GLU A 79 3.01 0.91 19.56
C GLU A 79 3.93 0.41 20.67
N SER A 80 3.69 -0.81 21.16
CA SER A 80 4.47 -1.42 22.25
C SER A 80 5.95 -1.62 21.92
N HIS A 81 6.30 -1.69 20.64
CA HIS A 81 7.67 -1.85 20.16
C HIS A 81 8.34 -0.50 19.85
N ALA A 82 7.66 0.62 20.08
CA ALA A 82 8.28 1.94 20.00
C ALA A 82 9.41 2.05 21.05
N PRO A 83 10.46 2.83 20.76
CA PRO A 83 11.53 3.08 21.72
C PRO A 83 10.98 3.74 22.99
N ALA A 84 11.74 3.66 24.08
CA ALA A 84 11.38 4.31 25.33
C ALA A 84 11.35 5.84 25.13
N LEU A 85 10.14 6.41 25.14
CA LEU A 85 9.90 7.81 24.82
C LEU A 85 10.20 8.71 26.02
N ARG A 86 11.39 9.32 26.02
CA ARG A 86 11.75 10.37 26.99
C ARG A 86 11.16 11.71 26.53
N PRO A 87 10.29 12.38 27.33
CA PRO A 87 9.66 13.63 26.92
C PRO A 87 10.65 14.75 26.56
N ASP A 88 11.80 14.79 27.23
CA ASP A 88 12.87 15.78 27.05
C ASP A 88 13.90 15.40 25.98
N ALA A 89 13.76 14.25 25.30
CA ALA A 89 14.69 13.84 24.26
C ALA A 89 14.78 14.90 23.14
N PRO A 90 16.00 15.26 22.68
CA PRO A 90 16.19 16.21 21.60
C PRO A 90 15.76 15.60 20.27
N VAL A 91 14.92 16.32 19.53
CA VAL A 91 14.32 15.80 18.29
C VAL A 91 14.63 16.65 17.06
N ALA A 92 14.63 15.98 15.91
CA ALA A 92 14.38 16.59 14.62
C ALA A 92 13.02 16.09 14.11
N VAL A 93 12.15 17.01 13.69
CA VAL A 93 10.78 16.66 13.29
C VAL A 93 10.53 17.08 11.85
N THR A 94 9.98 16.17 11.06
CA THR A 94 9.57 16.44 9.68
C THR A 94 8.12 16.05 9.45
N ASP A 95 7.54 16.57 8.38
CA ASP A 95 6.28 16.07 7.84
C ASP A 95 6.43 14.59 7.53
N LYS A 96 5.39 13.82 7.86
CA LYS A 96 5.24 12.49 7.29
C LYS A 96 4.55 12.64 5.94
N ALA A 97 5.34 12.55 4.88
CA ALA A 97 4.82 12.43 3.52
C ALA A 97 4.07 11.08 3.34
N ASP A 98 3.08 11.10 2.45
CA ASP A 98 2.12 10.04 2.19
C ASP A 98 2.22 9.58 0.73
N GLY A 99 3.21 8.74 0.45
CA GLY A 99 3.42 8.09 -0.84
C GLY A 99 4.11 6.76 -0.63
N SER A 100 5.12 6.50 -1.46
CA SER A 100 5.94 5.28 -1.37
C SER A 100 7.39 5.59 -1.04
N LEU A 101 8.00 4.82 -0.15
CA LEU A 101 9.44 4.96 0.12
C LEU A 101 10.24 4.66 -1.14
N GLY A 102 11.02 5.65 -1.60
CA GLY A 102 12.05 5.50 -2.62
C GLY A 102 13.45 5.41 -2.01
N VAL A 103 14.14 4.32 -2.35
CA VAL A 103 15.53 4.06 -1.96
C VAL A 103 16.41 4.30 -3.19
N ILE A 104 17.17 5.39 -3.21
CA ILE A 104 18.09 5.69 -4.31
C ILE A 104 19.34 4.82 -4.19
N TYR A 105 19.67 4.10 -5.26
CA TYR A 105 20.86 3.25 -5.35
C TYR A 105 21.57 3.41 -6.70
N ARG A 106 22.83 2.97 -6.77
CA ARG A 106 23.58 2.90 -8.03
C ARG A 106 23.22 1.64 -8.79
N ASP A 107 22.76 1.80 -10.03
CA ASP A 107 22.52 0.74 -11.02
C ASP A 107 23.56 0.86 -12.13
N GLY A 108 24.71 0.19 -11.94
CA GLY A 108 25.90 0.44 -12.74
C GLY A 108 26.37 1.90 -12.60
N ASP A 109 26.47 2.60 -13.73
CA ASP A 109 26.90 4.01 -13.78
C ASP A 109 25.75 5.01 -13.57
N ALA A 110 24.50 4.55 -13.59
CA ALA A 110 23.31 5.38 -13.42
C ALA A 110 22.72 5.25 -12.01
N LEU A 111 21.87 6.20 -11.63
CA LEU A 111 21.03 6.08 -10.44
C LEU A 111 19.69 5.41 -10.79
N ALA A 112 19.12 4.70 -9.83
CA ALA A 112 17.78 4.15 -9.88
C ALA A 112 17.10 4.26 -8.51
N VAL A 113 15.79 4.06 -8.48
CA VAL A 113 14.98 4.08 -7.26
C VAL A 113 14.30 2.72 -7.11
N ALA A 114 14.52 2.07 -5.98
CA ALA A 114 13.74 0.92 -5.55
C ALA A 114 12.66 1.38 -4.57
N THR A 115 11.52 0.68 -4.51
CA THR A 115 10.65 0.77 -3.33
C THR A 115 11.19 -0.09 -2.19
N ARG A 116 10.55 -0.03 -1.02
CA ARG A 116 10.88 -0.89 0.13
C ARG A 116 11.03 -2.37 -0.25
N GLY A 117 10.19 -2.87 -1.15
CA GLY A 117 10.15 -4.28 -1.53
C GLY A 117 10.77 -4.60 -2.89
N SER A 118 10.74 -3.68 -3.85
CA SER A 118 10.86 -4.02 -5.27
C SER A 118 11.72 -3.06 -6.08
N PHE A 119 12.47 -3.61 -7.03
CA PHE A 119 13.18 -2.84 -8.05
C PHE A 119 12.30 -2.44 -9.24
N ALA A 120 11.13 -3.06 -9.39
CA ALA A 120 10.35 -3.02 -10.63
C ALA A 120 8.84 -2.89 -10.40
N SER A 121 8.41 -2.45 -9.21
CA SER A 121 7.03 -1.99 -9.01
C SER A 121 6.76 -0.77 -9.89
N ASP A 122 5.49 -0.42 -10.08
CA ASP A 122 5.13 0.74 -10.88
C ASP A 122 5.71 2.02 -10.30
N GLN A 123 5.73 2.17 -8.97
CA GLN A 123 6.39 3.27 -8.27
C GLN A 123 7.90 3.29 -8.51
N ALA A 124 8.59 2.15 -8.42
CA ALA A 124 10.04 2.07 -8.63
C ALA A 124 10.43 2.46 -10.07
N LYS A 125 9.67 1.97 -11.06
CA LYS A 125 9.86 2.31 -12.48
C LYS A 125 9.60 3.79 -12.73
N HIS A 126 8.48 4.31 -12.21
CA HIS A 126 8.09 5.71 -12.32
C HIS A 126 9.14 6.63 -11.70
N ALA A 127 9.53 6.37 -10.45
CA ALA A 127 10.54 7.13 -9.74
C ALA A 127 11.91 7.07 -10.41
N THR A 128 12.31 5.92 -10.96
CA THR A 128 13.57 5.80 -11.71
C THR A 128 13.54 6.64 -12.99
N ALA A 129 12.44 6.58 -13.76
CA ALA A 129 12.28 7.40 -14.96
C ALA A 129 12.28 8.90 -14.63
N LEU A 130 11.58 9.28 -13.57
CA LEU A 130 11.52 10.65 -13.07
C LEU A 130 12.91 11.15 -12.60
N LEU A 131 13.61 10.37 -11.77
CA LEU A 131 14.95 10.71 -11.29
C LEU A 131 15.91 10.96 -12.45
N ARG A 132 15.95 10.04 -13.43
CA ARG A 132 16.87 10.11 -14.57
C ARG A 132 16.55 11.25 -15.53
N SER A 133 15.27 11.63 -15.67
CA SER A 133 14.85 12.69 -16.58
C SER A 133 14.89 14.08 -15.95
N ARG A 134 14.39 14.23 -14.73
CA ARG A 134 14.28 15.52 -14.03
C ARG A 134 15.56 15.91 -13.30
N TYR A 135 16.30 14.93 -12.80
CA TYR A 135 17.50 15.15 -11.97
C TYR A 135 18.75 14.45 -12.51
N PRO A 136 19.08 14.57 -13.82
CA PRO A 136 20.20 13.84 -14.42
C PRO A 136 21.57 14.22 -13.84
N GLY A 137 21.71 15.42 -13.28
CA GLY A 137 22.94 15.91 -12.65
C GLY A 137 23.03 15.66 -11.15
N PHE A 138 22.04 15.02 -10.52
CA PHE A 138 22.09 14.76 -9.10
C PHE A 138 23.17 13.71 -8.77
N VAL A 139 24.05 14.04 -7.83
CA VAL A 139 25.06 13.13 -7.30
C VAL A 139 24.80 12.96 -5.80
N PRO A 140 24.43 11.75 -5.34
CA PRO A 140 24.23 11.51 -3.92
C PRO A 140 25.57 11.64 -3.16
N PRO A 141 25.55 12.14 -1.91
CA PRO A 141 26.75 12.17 -1.08
C PRO A 141 27.36 10.77 -0.90
N ASP A 142 28.69 10.70 -0.93
CA ASP A 142 29.40 9.43 -0.85
C ASP A 142 29.11 8.69 0.47
N GLY A 143 28.87 7.39 0.38
CA GLY A 143 28.60 6.54 1.53
C GLY A 143 27.19 6.69 2.13
N LEU A 144 26.35 7.57 1.59
CA LEU A 144 24.97 7.74 2.01
C LEU A 144 23.98 7.05 1.06
N THR A 145 22.94 6.47 1.64
CA THR A 145 21.72 6.12 0.93
C THR A 145 20.76 7.29 1.03
N VAL A 146 20.36 7.85 -0.10
CA VAL A 146 19.38 8.95 -0.14
C VAL A 146 17.98 8.38 -0.22
N LEU A 147 17.08 8.89 0.62
CA LEU A 147 15.71 8.40 0.77
C LEU A 147 14.73 9.51 0.38
N VAL A 148 13.78 9.15 -0.47
CA VAL A 148 12.75 10.05 -0.98
C VAL A 148 11.38 9.43 -0.75
N GLU A 149 10.34 10.25 -0.67
CA GLU A 149 8.96 9.81 -0.86
C GLU A 149 8.61 9.96 -2.33
N ILE A 150 8.15 8.89 -2.96
CA ILE A 150 7.66 8.86 -4.33
C ILE A 150 6.20 9.29 -4.30
N VAL A 151 5.92 10.47 -4.83
CA VAL A 151 4.58 11.05 -4.90
C VAL A 151 4.20 11.31 -6.34
N TYR A 152 3.10 10.72 -6.80
CA TYR A 152 2.50 10.98 -8.10
C TYR A 152 1.00 10.67 -8.08
N PRO A 153 0.19 11.27 -8.97
CA PRO A 153 -1.28 11.19 -8.89
C PRO A 153 -1.83 9.76 -8.85
N GLU A 154 -1.24 8.84 -9.62
CA GLU A 154 -1.68 7.45 -9.70
C GLU A 154 -1.28 6.59 -8.48
N ASN A 155 -0.43 7.12 -7.58
CA ASN A 155 0.03 6.49 -6.33
C ASN A 155 -0.52 7.19 -5.09
N ARG A 156 -1.70 7.81 -5.20
CA ARG A 156 -2.35 8.43 -4.05
C ARG A 156 -2.76 7.36 -3.03
N ILE A 157 -2.26 7.51 -1.80
CA ILE A 157 -2.63 6.68 -0.66
C ILE A 157 -3.85 7.29 0.05
N VAL A 158 -3.69 8.47 0.67
CA VAL A 158 -4.82 9.25 1.24
C VAL A 158 -4.74 10.71 0.79
N LEU A 159 -3.57 11.33 0.93
CA LEU A 159 -3.38 12.76 0.72
C LEU A 159 -3.41 13.12 -0.76
N ASP A 160 -4.09 14.22 -1.09
CA ASP A 160 -3.99 14.85 -2.39
C ASP A 160 -2.80 15.82 -2.42
N TYR A 161 -1.83 15.54 -3.28
CA TYR A 161 -0.70 16.43 -3.53
C TYR A 161 -0.95 17.38 -4.72
N ALA A 162 -2.21 17.62 -5.10
CA ALA A 162 -2.63 18.58 -6.11
C ALA A 162 -1.91 18.39 -7.46
N GLY A 163 -1.79 17.14 -7.90
CA GLY A 163 -1.13 16.78 -9.15
C GLY A 163 0.41 16.71 -9.08
N LEU A 164 1.02 16.90 -7.90
CA LEU A 164 2.46 16.73 -7.73
C LEU A 164 2.89 15.34 -8.22
N ASN A 165 3.89 15.33 -9.09
CA ASN A 165 4.58 14.14 -9.54
C ASN A 165 6.07 14.39 -9.31
N ASP A 166 6.57 14.02 -8.14
CA ASP A 166 7.94 14.30 -7.73
C ASP A 166 8.52 13.31 -6.71
N LEU A 167 9.81 13.46 -6.40
CA LEU A 167 10.55 12.76 -5.36
C LEU A 167 10.84 13.72 -4.20
N ILE A 168 10.16 13.55 -3.06
CA ILE A 168 10.33 14.44 -1.91
C ILE A 168 11.44 13.90 -1.00
N LEU A 169 12.54 14.63 -0.82
CA LEU A 169 13.64 14.20 0.03
C LEU A 169 13.19 14.05 1.49
N LEU A 170 13.41 12.85 2.04
CA LEU A 170 13.13 12.51 3.45
C LEU A 170 14.38 12.64 4.32
N GLY A 171 15.55 12.29 3.77
CA GLY A 171 16.80 12.23 4.51
C GLY A 171 17.76 11.23 3.89
N ALA A 172 18.72 10.78 4.72
CA ALA A 172 19.74 9.84 4.28
C ALA A 172 20.19 8.92 5.41
N VAL A 173 20.85 7.84 5.04
CA VAL A 173 21.43 6.87 5.98
C VAL A 173 22.86 6.54 5.57
N GLU A 174 23.78 6.59 6.51
CA GLU A 174 25.15 6.11 6.31
C GLU A 174 25.16 4.59 6.10
N ILE A 175 25.66 4.14 4.96
CA ILE A 175 25.66 2.70 4.62
C ILE A 175 26.48 1.90 5.63
N ALA A 176 27.64 2.41 6.02
CA ALA A 176 28.58 1.73 6.90
C ALA A 176 28.05 1.54 8.33
N THR A 177 27.48 2.59 8.91
CA THR A 177 27.10 2.63 10.33
C THR A 177 25.61 2.35 10.55
N GLY A 178 24.78 2.69 9.55
CA GLY A 178 23.32 2.72 9.70
C GLY A 178 22.80 4.01 10.32
N ARG A 179 23.70 4.97 10.62
CA ARG A 179 23.32 6.25 11.23
C ARG A 179 22.39 7.03 10.30
N SER A 180 21.25 7.45 10.82
CA SER A 180 20.22 8.15 10.06
C SER A 180 20.32 9.66 10.20
N HIS A 181 19.97 10.37 9.13
CA HIS A 181 20.04 11.82 9.04
C HIS A 181 18.78 12.38 8.39
N GLY A 182 18.40 13.59 8.79
CA GLY A 182 17.36 14.36 8.10
C GLY A 182 17.81 14.90 6.73
N PRO A 183 16.93 15.64 6.04
CA PRO A 183 17.20 16.14 4.68
C PRO A 183 18.45 16.99 4.53
N ALA A 184 18.87 17.71 5.57
CA ALA A 184 20.06 18.57 5.56
C ALA A 184 21.37 17.82 5.23
N ALA A 185 21.41 16.49 5.39
CA ALA A 185 22.56 15.67 5.00
C ALA A 185 22.72 15.49 3.48
N VAL A 186 21.76 15.96 2.67
CA VAL A 186 21.78 15.88 1.20
C VAL A 186 21.65 17.28 0.60
N PRO A 187 22.62 18.19 0.84
CA PRO A 187 22.50 19.60 0.41
C PRO A 187 22.45 19.79 -1.11
N GLY A 188 22.90 18.79 -1.88
CA GLY A 188 22.87 18.80 -3.34
C GLY A 188 21.55 18.33 -3.96
N TRP A 189 20.52 18.00 -3.17
CA TRP A 189 19.23 17.58 -3.70
C TRP A 189 18.49 18.76 -4.37
N PRO A 190 18.17 18.68 -5.67
CA PRO A 190 17.56 19.79 -6.41
C PRO A 190 16.02 19.76 -6.40
N GLY A 191 15.41 18.72 -5.82
CA GLY A 191 13.96 18.53 -5.80
C GLY A 191 13.29 19.02 -4.52
N PRO A 192 11.99 18.72 -4.33
CA PRO A 192 11.28 19.06 -3.11
C PRO A 192 11.85 18.31 -1.89
N VAL A 193 11.67 18.90 -0.72
CA VAL A 193 12.13 18.39 0.57
C VAL A 193 10.95 18.39 1.53
N VAL A 194 10.85 17.40 2.42
CA VAL A 194 9.80 17.41 3.46
C VAL A 194 9.92 18.64 4.35
N ASP A 195 8.77 19.19 4.76
CA ASP A 195 8.73 20.29 5.71
C ASP A 195 9.37 19.86 7.04
N ALA A 196 10.17 20.74 7.65
CA ALA A 196 10.79 20.53 8.95
C ALA A 196 10.21 21.49 10.00
N PHE A 197 10.16 21.04 11.26
CA PHE A 197 9.56 21.79 12.36
C PHE A 197 10.57 22.02 13.47
N GLY A 198 10.54 23.22 14.06
CA GLY A 198 11.42 23.65 15.14
C GLY A 198 11.04 23.15 16.53
N TYR A 199 10.45 21.96 16.64
CA TYR A 199 10.22 21.33 17.94
C TYR A 199 11.56 20.83 18.49
N ALA A 200 11.93 21.26 19.69
CA ALA A 200 13.19 20.91 20.31
C ALA A 200 13.12 19.56 21.03
N THR A 201 11.96 19.21 21.59
CA THR A 201 11.77 18.01 22.41
C THR A 201 10.65 17.10 21.92
N LEU A 202 10.70 15.82 22.31
CA LEU A 202 9.62 14.87 22.01
C LEU A 202 8.27 15.33 22.59
N ALA A 203 8.25 15.93 23.78
CA ALA A 203 7.04 16.47 24.39
C ALA A 203 6.39 17.54 23.51
N GLU A 204 7.18 18.46 22.95
CA GLU A 204 6.68 19.48 22.02
C GLU A 204 6.13 18.85 20.74
N ALA A 205 6.81 17.85 20.18
CA ALA A 205 6.35 17.14 18.98
C ALA A 205 5.03 16.39 19.22
N LEU A 206 4.85 15.77 20.39
CA LEU A 206 3.61 15.09 20.78
C LEU A 206 2.46 16.06 21.06
N ALA A 207 2.75 17.25 21.57
CA ALA A 207 1.77 18.30 21.83
C ALA A 207 1.41 19.11 20.58
N ALA A 208 2.12 18.91 19.46
CA ALA A 208 1.86 19.61 18.21
C ALA A 208 0.41 19.36 17.73
N PRO A 209 -0.37 20.42 17.44
CA PRO A 209 -1.75 20.25 16.99
C PRO A 209 -1.78 19.53 15.62
N PRO A 210 -2.79 18.68 15.39
CA PRO A 210 -2.96 18.04 14.09
C PRO A 210 -3.20 19.09 13.01
N ARG A 211 -2.62 18.86 11.84
CA ARG A 211 -2.80 19.71 10.65
C ARG A 211 -3.71 19.01 9.65
N ALA A 212 -4.67 19.75 9.09
CA ALA A 212 -5.56 19.25 8.06
C ALA A 212 -4.76 18.86 6.80
N GLY A 213 -5.20 17.80 6.10
CA GLY A 213 -4.54 17.35 4.86
C GLY A 213 -3.09 16.90 5.06
N ARG A 214 -2.77 16.33 6.22
CA ARG A 214 -1.45 15.77 6.57
C ARG A 214 -1.61 14.43 7.25
N GLU A 215 -0.68 13.52 7.00
CA GLU A 215 -0.67 12.23 7.69
C GLU A 215 -0.25 12.39 9.15
N GLY A 216 0.76 13.23 9.38
CA GLY A 216 1.33 13.44 10.69
C GLY A 216 2.80 13.83 10.62
N LEU A 217 3.57 13.36 11.60
CA LEU A 217 4.97 13.71 11.80
C LEU A 217 5.85 12.46 11.87
N VAL A 218 7.08 12.59 11.37
CA VAL A 218 8.19 11.70 11.71
C VAL A 218 9.07 12.43 12.71
N VAL A 219 9.29 11.79 13.86
CA VAL A 219 10.12 12.33 14.94
C VAL A 219 11.38 11.49 15.04
N HIS A 220 12.54 12.14 14.93
CA HIS A 220 13.86 11.54 15.07
C HIS A 220 14.48 11.97 16.39
N LEU A 221 14.72 11.01 17.28
CA LEU A 221 15.46 11.22 18.52
C LEU A 221 16.94 11.28 18.16
N THR A 222 17.51 12.47 18.21
CA THR A 222 18.84 12.75 17.62
C THR A 222 20.00 12.22 18.45
N ASP A 223 19.77 11.93 19.73
CA ASP A 223 20.74 11.40 20.66
C ASP A 223 20.86 9.86 20.59
N THR A 224 19.76 9.16 20.32
CA THR A 224 19.73 7.68 20.19
C THR A 224 19.64 7.19 18.74
N ASP A 225 19.38 8.09 17.79
CA ASP A 225 19.11 7.78 16.37
C ASP A 225 17.87 6.90 16.14
N GLU A 226 16.92 6.94 17.08
CA GLU A 226 15.64 6.24 16.97
C GLU A 226 14.58 7.13 16.31
N ARG A 227 13.57 6.52 15.68
CA ARG A 227 12.47 7.24 15.05
C ARG A 227 11.12 6.74 15.51
N VAL A 228 10.14 7.63 15.53
CA VAL A 228 8.73 7.29 15.70
C VAL A 228 7.83 8.09 14.77
N LYS A 229 6.65 7.54 14.49
CA LYS A 229 5.59 8.19 13.72
C LYS A 229 4.51 8.69 14.67
N ILE A 230 4.09 9.92 14.49
CA ILE A 230 2.84 10.46 15.06
C ILE A 230 1.88 10.58 13.90
N LYS A 231 0.82 9.75 13.85
CA LYS A 231 -0.22 9.84 12.82
C LYS A 231 -1.44 10.55 13.38
N TYR A 232 -2.02 11.45 12.59
CA TYR A 232 -3.23 12.15 12.98
C TYR A 232 -4.45 11.23 12.87
N ALA A 233 -5.38 11.36 13.82
CA ALA A 233 -6.55 10.49 13.91
C ALA A 233 -7.39 10.49 12.63
N GLU A 234 -7.55 11.66 12.01
CA GLU A 234 -8.32 11.80 10.76
C GLU A 234 -7.67 11.07 9.58
N TYR A 235 -6.33 11.18 9.43
CA TYR A 235 -5.62 10.40 8.42
C TYR A 235 -5.79 8.90 8.69
N VAL A 236 -5.65 8.44 9.94
CA VAL A 236 -5.82 7.02 10.30
C VAL A 236 -7.23 6.54 9.96
N ARG A 237 -8.26 7.37 10.19
CA ARG A 237 -9.65 7.10 9.82
C ARG A 237 -9.78 6.93 8.30
N LEU A 238 -9.32 7.92 7.52
CA LEU A 238 -9.40 7.90 6.06
C LEU A 238 -8.61 6.73 5.45
N HIS A 239 -7.39 6.49 5.94
CA HIS A 239 -6.55 5.37 5.50
C HIS A 239 -7.26 4.03 5.69
N ARG A 240 -7.92 3.80 6.84
CA ARG A 240 -8.70 2.56 7.07
C ARG A 240 -9.86 2.41 6.08
N LEU A 241 -10.55 3.50 5.78
CA LEU A 241 -11.65 3.49 4.80
C LEU A 241 -11.13 3.18 3.40
N VAL A 242 -10.07 3.86 2.96
CA VAL A 242 -9.46 3.69 1.63
C VAL A 242 -8.87 2.28 1.46
N THR A 243 -8.09 1.80 2.43
CA THR A 243 -7.50 0.45 2.36
C THR A 243 -8.54 -0.66 2.44
N GLY A 244 -9.62 -0.45 3.19
CA GLY A 244 -10.78 -1.35 3.22
C GLY A 244 -11.67 -1.25 1.98
N LEU A 245 -11.44 -0.30 1.08
CA LEU A 245 -12.25 -0.10 -0.11
C LEU A 245 -11.84 -1.06 -1.22
N THR A 246 -12.59 -2.15 -1.35
CA THR A 246 -12.36 -3.20 -2.35
C THR A 246 -13.63 -3.40 -3.20
N PRO A 247 -13.52 -4.02 -4.40
CA PRO A 247 -14.70 -4.38 -5.17
C PRO A 247 -15.68 -5.25 -4.38
N ARG A 248 -15.14 -6.05 -3.44
CA ARG A 248 -15.93 -6.86 -2.53
C ARG A 248 -16.69 -6.00 -1.52
N THR A 249 -16.08 -4.98 -0.94
CA THR A 249 -16.75 -4.05 -0.02
C THR A 249 -17.91 -3.32 -0.72
N VAL A 250 -17.70 -2.88 -1.97
CA VAL A 250 -18.77 -2.28 -2.79
C VAL A 250 -19.89 -3.30 -3.06
N TRP A 251 -19.52 -4.54 -3.38
CA TRP A 251 -20.46 -5.63 -3.56
C TRP A 251 -21.26 -5.95 -2.28
N GLU A 252 -20.64 -5.94 -1.10
CA GLU A 252 -21.30 -6.21 0.18
C GLU A 252 -22.43 -5.18 0.45
N VAL A 253 -22.17 -3.90 0.22
CA VAL A 253 -23.16 -2.81 0.32
C VAL A 253 -24.33 -3.04 -0.65
N LEU A 254 -24.01 -3.27 -1.93
CA LEU A 254 -25.04 -3.48 -2.97
C LEU A 254 -25.88 -4.74 -2.74
N ALA A 255 -25.25 -5.84 -2.32
CA ALA A 255 -25.92 -7.11 -2.09
C ALA A 255 -26.84 -7.06 -0.85
N ALA A 256 -26.52 -6.21 0.14
CA ALA A 256 -27.38 -5.93 1.29
C ALA A 256 -28.53 -4.96 0.98
N GLY A 257 -28.46 -4.24 -0.14
CA GLY A 257 -29.39 -3.16 -0.47
C GLY A 257 -29.12 -1.88 0.36
N ASP A 258 -27.91 -1.76 0.89
CA ASP A 258 -27.48 -0.61 1.68
C ASP A 258 -27.12 0.58 0.77
N ASP A 259 -27.02 1.75 1.38
CA ASP A 259 -26.74 3.00 0.69
C ASP A 259 -25.26 3.14 0.33
N LEU A 260 -24.97 3.28 -0.97
CA LEU A 260 -23.63 3.56 -1.47
C LEU A 260 -23.13 4.96 -1.08
N GLU A 261 -24.03 5.93 -0.88
CA GLU A 261 -23.63 7.29 -0.51
C GLU A 261 -22.92 7.28 0.84
N ALA A 262 -23.42 6.53 1.82
CA ALA A 262 -22.78 6.36 3.13
C ALA A 262 -21.36 5.76 3.05
N LEU A 263 -21.08 4.89 2.07
CA LEU A 263 -19.73 4.38 1.82
C LEU A 263 -18.81 5.47 1.25
N THR A 264 -19.35 6.34 0.38
CA THR A 264 -18.57 7.35 -0.33
C THR A 264 -18.41 8.68 0.42
N GLU A 265 -19.39 9.10 1.22
CA GLU A 265 -19.39 10.39 1.95
C GLU A 265 -18.06 10.71 2.67
N PRO A 266 -17.41 9.77 3.40
CA PRO A 266 -16.16 10.08 4.08
C PRO A 266 -14.92 10.01 3.17
N LEU A 267 -15.06 9.59 1.91
CA LEU A 267 -13.96 9.40 0.98
C LEU A 267 -13.74 10.66 0.11
N PRO A 268 -12.50 10.91 -0.33
CA PRO A 268 -12.24 11.91 -1.37
C PRO A 268 -12.91 11.58 -2.72
N ASP A 269 -13.23 12.61 -3.50
CA ASP A 269 -14.01 12.53 -4.75
C ASP A 269 -13.49 11.50 -5.77
N GLU A 270 -12.17 11.32 -5.90
CA GLU A 270 -11.63 10.34 -6.85
C GLU A 270 -12.02 8.89 -6.49
N PHE A 271 -12.19 8.59 -5.20
CA PHE A 271 -12.70 7.28 -4.77
C PHE A 271 -14.20 7.14 -5.02
N HIS A 272 -14.97 8.23 -5.02
CA HIS A 272 -16.39 8.19 -5.39
C HIS A 272 -16.56 7.72 -6.83
N ALA A 273 -15.76 8.29 -7.74
CA ALA A 273 -15.79 7.90 -9.15
C ALA A 273 -15.47 6.41 -9.33
N TRP A 274 -14.48 5.90 -8.59
CA TRP A 274 -14.16 4.48 -8.59
C TRP A 274 -15.31 3.62 -8.02
N VAL A 275 -15.89 3.98 -6.87
CA VAL A 275 -17.00 3.23 -6.27
C VAL A 275 -18.18 3.18 -7.22
N ARG A 276 -18.55 4.31 -7.83
CA ARG A 276 -19.64 4.39 -8.82
C ARG A 276 -19.37 3.50 -10.03
N LYS A 277 -18.12 3.46 -10.52
CA LYS A 277 -17.73 2.58 -11.63
C LYS A 277 -17.91 1.11 -11.26
N VAL A 278 -17.36 0.67 -10.12
CA VAL A 278 -17.48 -0.72 -9.67
C VAL A 278 -18.94 -1.09 -9.42
N ALA A 279 -19.71 -0.19 -8.80
CA ALA A 279 -21.13 -0.40 -8.56
C ALA A 279 -21.92 -0.56 -9.87
N ALA A 280 -21.61 0.26 -10.88
CA ALA A 280 -22.23 0.16 -12.20
C ALA A 280 -21.87 -1.16 -12.89
N GLU A 281 -20.61 -1.59 -12.83
CA GLU A 281 -20.15 -2.87 -13.40
C GLU A 281 -20.85 -4.07 -12.74
N LEU A 282 -20.94 -4.09 -11.41
CA LEU A 282 -21.62 -5.15 -10.66
C LEU A 282 -23.13 -5.17 -10.92
N THR A 283 -23.76 -3.99 -10.93
CA THR A 283 -25.20 -3.86 -11.21
C THR A 283 -25.53 -4.33 -12.62
N ALA A 284 -24.73 -3.92 -13.62
CA ALA A 284 -24.89 -4.36 -14.99
C ALA A 284 -24.75 -5.88 -15.13
N ALA A 285 -23.83 -6.51 -14.38
CA ALA A 285 -23.68 -7.96 -14.38
C ALA A 285 -24.91 -8.68 -13.78
N VAL A 286 -25.49 -8.15 -12.69
CA VAL A 286 -26.74 -8.66 -12.11
C VAL A 286 -27.92 -8.49 -13.06
N ASP A 287 -28.03 -7.34 -13.71
CA ASP A 287 -29.12 -7.04 -14.63
C ASP A 287 -29.04 -7.88 -15.91
N ALA A 288 -27.83 -8.15 -16.41
CA ALA A 288 -27.62 -9.08 -17.52
C ALA A 288 -28.11 -10.50 -17.17
N LEU A 289 -27.72 -11.02 -15.99
CA LEU A 289 -28.20 -12.32 -15.51
C LEU A 289 -29.73 -12.32 -15.32
N SER A 290 -30.28 -11.24 -14.78
CA SER A 290 -31.74 -11.10 -14.60
C SER A 290 -32.47 -11.10 -15.95
N ALA A 291 -31.95 -10.40 -16.95
CA ALA A 291 -32.52 -10.38 -18.30
C ALA A 291 -32.48 -11.76 -18.98
N GLU A 292 -31.37 -12.50 -18.81
CA GLU A 292 -31.26 -13.88 -19.29
C GLU A 292 -32.31 -14.79 -18.65
N ILE A 293 -32.51 -14.68 -17.33
CA ILE A 293 -33.50 -15.44 -16.57
C ILE A 293 -34.93 -15.10 -17.00
N GLU A 294 -35.28 -13.82 -17.13
CA GLU A 294 -36.62 -13.42 -17.57
C GLU A 294 -36.89 -13.86 -19.02
N ALA A 295 -35.90 -13.73 -19.91
CA ALA A 295 -36.03 -14.20 -21.29
C ALA A 295 -36.19 -15.72 -21.38
N GLU A 296 -35.45 -16.48 -20.56
CA GLU A 296 -35.61 -17.92 -20.48
C GLU A 296 -36.96 -18.32 -19.86
N TYR A 297 -37.38 -17.66 -18.79
CA TYR A 297 -38.69 -17.87 -18.16
C TYR A 297 -39.83 -17.64 -19.15
N ALA A 298 -39.81 -16.52 -19.86
CA ALA A 298 -40.81 -16.19 -20.88
C ALA A 298 -40.84 -17.23 -22.00
N ARG A 299 -39.67 -17.68 -22.46
CA ARG A 299 -39.55 -18.74 -23.49
C ARG A 299 -40.11 -20.07 -23.01
N ILE A 300 -39.86 -20.46 -21.75
CA ILE A 300 -40.40 -21.69 -21.17
C ILE A 300 -41.93 -21.58 -21.13
N VAL A 301 -42.48 -20.52 -20.53
CA VAL A 301 -43.93 -20.34 -20.36
C VAL A 301 -44.67 -20.28 -21.69
N ALA A 302 -44.14 -19.58 -22.70
CA ALA A 302 -44.76 -19.48 -24.02
C ALA A 302 -44.87 -20.83 -24.76
N ASN A 303 -44.04 -21.82 -24.38
CA ASN A 303 -44.04 -23.16 -24.98
C ASN A 303 -44.76 -24.21 -24.11
N LEU A 304 -45.44 -23.79 -23.04
CA LEU A 304 -46.26 -24.67 -22.20
C LEU A 304 -47.72 -24.69 -22.67
N PRO A 305 -48.43 -25.82 -22.49
CA PRO A 305 -49.85 -25.91 -22.87
C PRO A 305 -50.73 -24.98 -22.02
N PRO A 306 -51.92 -24.56 -22.50
CA PRO A 306 -52.88 -23.82 -21.69
C PRO A 306 -53.22 -24.56 -20.38
N GLY A 307 -53.17 -23.86 -19.25
CA GLY A 307 -53.44 -24.46 -17.93
C GLY A 307 -52.31 -25.36 -17.39
N TRP A 308 -51.07 -25.17 -17.88
CA TRP A 308 -49.90 -25.96 -17.47
C TRP A 308 -49.72 -26.03 -15.95
N SER A 309 -49.16 -27.16 -15.52
CA SER A 309 -48.82 -27.48 -14.14
C SER A 309 -47.36 -27.16 -13.82
N ARG A 310 -47.05 -26.99 -12.53
CA ARG A 310 -45.65 -26.85 -12.05
C ARG A 310 -44.73 -27.97 -12.54
N ARG A 311 -45.27 -29.18 -12.70
CA ARG A 311 -44.52 -30.36 -13.20
C ARG A 311 -44.05 -30.16 -14.64
N GLU A 312 -44.88 -29.56 -15.49
CA GLU A 312 -44.54 -29.31 -16.89
C GLU A 312 -43.49 -28.19 -17.02
N PHE A 313 -43.60 -27.13 -16.21
CA PHE A 313 -42.55 -26.12 -16.10
C PHE A 313 -41.22 -26.74 -15.64
N ALA A 314 -41.25 -27.56 -14.58
CA ALA A 314 -40.07 -28.21 -14.02
C ALA A 314 -39.33 -29.09 -15.04
N ALA A 315 -40.06 -29.81 -15.89
CA ALA A 315 -39.49 -30.66 -16.94
C ALA A 315 -38.65 -29.87 -17.97
N ARG A 316 -38.93 -28.58 -18.14
CA ARG A 316 -38.16 -27.66 -19.00
C ARG A 316 -37.05 -26.98 -18.21
N ALA A 317 -37.38 -26.35 -17.07
CA ALA A 317 -36.46 -25.53 -16.29
C ALA A 317 -35.29 -26.31 -15.68
N VAL A 318 -35.43 -27.63 -15.43
CA VAL A 318 -34.35 -28.45 -14.83
C VAL A 318 -33.07 -28.50 -15.70
N ARG A 319 -33.20 -28.26 -17.01
CA ARG A 319 -32.08 -28.24 -17.96
C ARG A 319 -31.35 -26.89 -17.99
N SER A 320 -31.94 -25.85 -17.41
CA SER A 320 -31.32 -24.53 -17.35
C SER A 320 -30.22 -24.48 -16.29
N PRO A 321 -29.09 -23.81 -16.56
CA PRO A 321 -28.13 -23.45 -15.52
C PRO A 321 -28.74 -22.51 -14.46
N HIS A 322 -29.81 -21.79 -14.79
CA HIS A 322 -30.52 -20.86 -13.90
C HIS A 322 -31.74 -21.47 -13.20
N ARG A 323 -31.84 -22.81 -13.13
CA ARG A 323 -33.02 -23.51 -12.58
C ARG A 323 -33.51 -22.95 -11.24
N GLY A 324 -32.61 -22.61 -10.32
CA GLY A 324 -32.97 -22.07 -9.00
C GLY A 324 -33.72 -20.75 -9.10
N ALA A 325 -33.18 -19.81 -9.89
CA ALA A 325 -33.79 -18.50 -10.11
C ALA A 325 -35.12 -18.61 -10.89
N LEU A 326 -35.20 -19.51 -11.88
CA LEU A 326 -36.44 -19.77 -12.61
C LEU A 326 -37.58 -20.25 -11.70
N PHE A 327 -37.28 -21.11 -10.72
CA PHE A 327 -38.29 -21.55 -9.73
C PHE A 327 -38.65 -20.45 -8.73
N GLN A 328 -37.69 -19.63 -8.27
CA GLN A 328 -38.01 -18.46 -7.44
C GLN A 328 -38.91 -17.48 -8.20
N ARG A 329 -38.60 -17.21 -9.47
CA ARG A 329 -39.40 -16.38 -10.36
C ARG A 329 -40.82 -16.92 -10.58
N LEU A 330 -40.95 -18.24 -10.75
CA LEU A 330 -42.24 -18.93 -10.83
C LEU A 330 -43.07 -18.75 -9.55
N ASP A 331 -42.40 -18.79 -8.39
CA ASP A 331 -43.01 -18.66 -7.07
C ASP A 331 -43.30 -17.20 -6.68
N GLY A 332 -43.03 -16.22 -7.57
CA GLY A 332 -43.17 -14.79 -7.28
C GLY A 332 -42.18 -14.27 -6.24
N LYS A 333 -41.07 -14.99 -6.01
CA LYS A 333 -40.01 -14.63 -5.06
C LYS A 333 -38.90 -13.85 -5.77
N ASP A 334 -38.27 -12.95 -5.03
CA ASP A 334 -37.06 -12.28 -5.50
C ASP A 334 -35.90 -13.27 -5.58
N TYR A 335 -35.28 -13.35 -6.75
CA TYR A 335 -34.12 -14.18 -7.05
C TYR A 335 -32.82 -13.37 -7.19
N ARG A 336 -32.91 -12.03 -7.18
CA ARG A 336 -31.76 -11.12 -7.28
C ARG A 336 -30.70 -11.35 -6.18
N PRO A 337 -31.04 -11.72 -4.92
CA PRO A 337 -30.03 -12.06 -3.92
C PRO A 337 -29.10 -13.19 -4.37
N GLY A 338 -29.61 -14.19 -5.12
CA GLY A 338 -28.80 -15.26 -5.69
C GLY A 338 -27.88 -14.78 -6.82
N LEU A 339 -28.30 -13.77 -7.58
CA LEU A 339 -27.49 -13.18 -8.65
C LEU A 339 -26.34 -12.36 -8.09
N TRP A 340 -26.58 -11.62 -7.01
CA TRP A 340 -25.51 -10.94 -6.28
C TRP A 340 -24.43 -11.93 -5.83
N GLN A 341 -24.80 -13.08 -5.28
CA GLN A 341 -23.83 -14.12 -4.92
C GLN A 341 -23.05 -14.65 -6.14
N ALA A 342 -23.68 -14.74 -7.31
CA ALA A 342 -23.03 -15.20 -8.54
C ALA A 342 -21.98 -14.21 -9.10
N VAL A 343 -22.19 -12.90 -8.90
CA VAL A 343 -21.25 -11.85 -9.37
C VAL A 343 -20.23 -11.43 -8.31
N ARG A 344 -20.19 -12.13 -7.16
CA ARG A 344 -19.29 -11.82 -6.06
C ARG A 344 -17.83 -11.84 -6.53
N PRO A 345 -17.05 -10.76 -6.35
CA PRO A 345 -15.65 -10.71 -6.75
C PRO A 345 -14.80 -11.80 -6.09
N ALA A 346 -13.92 -12.46 -6.87
CA ALA A 346 -13.15 -13.64 -6.47
C ALA A 346 -11.93 -13.36 -5.56
N GLY A 347 -11.74 -12.13 -5.08
CA GLY A 347 -10.67 -11.78 -4.15
C GLY A 347 -10.61 -10.30 -3.84
N ASP A 348 -9.89 -9.97 -2.76
CA ASP A 348 -9.62 -8.60 -2.33
C ASP A 348 -8.54 -8.01 -3.25
N ARG A 349 -8.90 -7.66 -4.49
CA ARG A 349 -8.09 -6.69 -5.23
C ARG A 349 -8.29 -5.36 -4.53
N THR A 350 -7.42 -5.06 -3.58
CA THR A 350 -7.36 -3.75 -2.95
C THR A 350 -7.19 -2.69 -4.03
N ASN A 351 -7.82 -1.54 -3.83
CA ASN A 351 -7.49 -0.35 -4.61
C ASN A 351 -6.06 0.06 -4.27
N ARG A 352 -5.07 -0.49 -4.98
CA ARG A 352 -3.71 0.06 -5.10
C ARG A 352 -3.00 0.50 -3.80
N VAL A 353 -3.18 -0.21 -2.70
CA VAL A 353 -2.33 0.00 -1.51
C VAL A 353 -1.65 -1.32 -1.18
N ASP A 354 -0.44 -1.50 -1.71
CA ASP A 354 0.51 -2.41 -1.10
C ASP A 354 0.88 -1.79 0.25
N GLU A 355 0.62 -2.49 1.35
CA GLU A 355 0.96 -2.01 2.69
C GLU A 355 2.49 -1.81 2.81
N GLU A 356 2.95 -0.54 2.92
CA GLU A 356 4.36 -0.11 3.08
C GLU A 356 4.82 0.19 4.53
#